data_AF-A0A229T0Y1-F1
#
_entry.id   AF-A0A229T0Y1-F1
#
_cell.length_a   1.000
_cell.length_b   1.000
_cell.length_c   1.000
_cell.angle_alpha   90.00
_cell.angle_beta   90.00
_cell.angle_gamma   90.00
#
_symmetry.space_group_name_H-M   'P 1'
#
loop_
_entity.id
_entity.type
_entity.pdbx_description
1 polymer ?
#
loop_
_entity_poly.entity_id
_entity_poly.type
_entity_poly.pdbx_seq_one_letter_code
_entity_poly.pdbx_strand_id
1 'polypeptide(L)'
;MAEETEAPAPTAKQLTTARRFVAEHGKPAKAVVENIGRAGARVVLVGHDGAMGDIVVPAVETGQKLVDAVEDLEPAEWDAETTNSTRIGPGHRRRMAGHAL
;
A
#
# COMPACT_ATOMS: atom_id res chain seq x y z
N MET A 1 -22.25 -2.11 25.19
CA MET A 1 -20.85 -1.65 25.21
C MET A 1 -20.19 -2.30 24.02
N ALA A 2 -19.76 -1.51 23.03
CA ALA A 2 -19.03 -2.07 21.90
C ALA A 2 -17.63 -2.43 22.41
N GLU A 3 -17.24 -3.68 22.23
CA GLU A 3 -15.88 -4.14 22.49
C GLU A 3 -14.99 -3.46 21.44
N GLU A 4 -14.15 -2.51 21.87
CA GLU A 4 -13.07 -1.98 21.03
C GLU A 4 -12.02 -3.09 20.89
N THR A 5 -12.29 -4.01 19.97
CA THR A 5 -11.28 -4.98 19.53
C THR A 5 -10.22 -4.20 18.76
N GLU A 6 -9.09 -3.94 19.41
CA GLU A 6 -7.97 -3.27 18.78
C GLU A 6 -7.55 -4.03 17.52
N ALA A 7 -7.49 -3.35 16.38
CA ALA A 7 -7.10 -3.97 15.13
C ALA A 7 -5.69 -4.58 15.23
N PRO A 8 -5.49 -5.79 14.67
CA PRO A 8 -4.21 -6.49 14.78
C PRO A 8 -3.08 -5.65 14.16
N ALA A 9 -1.88 -5.78 14.72
CA ALA A 9 -0.70 -5.12 14.18
C ALA A 9 -0.30 -5.70 12.80
N PRO A 10 0.40 -4.93 11.95
CA PRO A 10 0.98 -5.45 10.73
C PRO A 10 1.97 -6.58 11.01
N THR A 11 1.94 -7.61 10.17
CA THR A 11 2.89 -8.72 10.22
C THR A 11 4.29 -8.29 9.76
N ALA A 12 5.32 -9.02 10.20
CA ALA A 12 6.70 -8.80 9.76
C ALA A 12 6.86 -8.86 8.23
N LYS A 13 6.10 -9.74 7.55
CA LYS A 13 6.11 -9.84 6.09
C LYS A 13 5.58 -8.57 5.44
N GLN A 14 4.47 -8.04 5.92
CA GLN A 14 3.87 -6.79 5.40
C GLN A 14 4.84 -5.60 5.57
N LEU A 15 5.44 -5.46 6.76
CA LEU A 15 6.46 -4.44 7.02
C LEU A 15 7.69 -4.58 6.12
N THR A 16 8.17 -5.82 5.93
CA THR A 16 9.34 -6.09 5.07
C THR A 16 9.03 -5.75 3.61
N THR A 17 7.84 -6.10 3.12
CA THR A 17 7.40 -5.75 1.75
C THR A 17 7.35 -4.24 1.56
N ALA A 18 6.75 -3.49 2.51
CA ALA A 18 6.66 -2.04 2.43
C ALA A 18 8.04 -1.36 2.44
N ARG A 19 8.94 -1.76 3.35
CA ARG A 19 10.32 -1.24 3.42
C ARG A 19 11.11 -1.54 2.15
N ARG A 20 10.96 -2.74 1.60
CA ARG A 20 11.59 -3.12 0.33
C ARG A 20 11.09 -2.25 -0.81
N PHE A 21 9.79 -2.01 -0.88
CA PHE A 21 9.20 -1.15 -1.91
C PHE A 21 9.78 0.27 -1.86
N VAL A 22 9.84 0.88 -0.67
CA VAL A 22 10.46 2.21 -0.46
C VAL A 22 11.92 2.21 -0.91
N ALA A 23 12.69 1.18 -0.54
CA ALA A 23 14.10 1.07 -0.93
C ALA A 23 14.31 0.91 -2.45
N GLU A 24 13.40 0.20 -3.14
CA GLU A 24 13.48 -0.04 -4.58
C GLU A 24 12.98 1.14 -5.43
N HIS A 25 12.02 1.92 -4.93
CA HIS A 25 11.26 2.89 -5.73
C HIS A 25 11.43 4.36 -5.33
N GLY A 26 12.31 4.64 -4.37
CA GLY A 26 12.68 5.99 -3.94
C GLY A 26 11.80 6.55 -2.81
N LYS A 27 12.22 7.71 -2.29
CA LYS A 27 11.70 8.33 -1.07
C LYS A 27 11.21 9.78 -1.34
N PRO A 28 10.17 10.26 -0.64
CA PRO A 28 9.20 9.43 0.08
C PRO A 28 8.32 8.66 -0.92
N ALA A 29 7.89 7.47 -0.52
CA ALA A 29 6.82 6.76 -1.20
C ALA A 29 5.48 7.11 -0.53
N LYS A 30 4.37 6.97 -1.26
CA LYS A 30 3.02 7.20 -0.74
C LYS A 30 2.29 5.89 -0.50
N ALA A 31 1.39 5.85 0.48
CA ALA A 31 0.52 4.73 0.79
C ALA A 31 -0.94 5.16 0.89
N VAL A 32 -1.80 4.58 0.05
CA VAL A 32 -3.25 4.79 0.09
C VAL A 32 -3.93 3.57 0.70
N VAL A 33 -4.63 3.74 1.82
CA VAL A 33 -5.28 2.66 2.57
C VAL A 33 -6.77 2.62 2.24
N GLU A 34 -7.20 1.58 1.51
CA GLU A 34 -8.57 1.45 1.01
C GLU A 34 -9.26 0.24 1.64
N ASN A 35 -10.44 0.43 2.21
CA ASN A 35 -11.28 -0.68 2.68
C ASN A 35 -11.76 -1.51 1.47
N ILE A 36 -11.57 -2.84 1.53
CA ILE A 36 -11.99 -3.79 0.48
C ILE A 36 -13.08 -4.76 0.97
N GLY A 37 -13.89 -4.31 1.91
CA GLY A 37 -14.97 -5.06 2.53
C GLY A 37 -14.46 -6.13 3.51
N ARG A 38 -15.04 -7.33 3.45
CA ARG A 38 -14.73 -8.42 4.40
C ARG A 38 -13.29 -8.94 4.30
N ALA A 39 -12.59 -8.64 3.22
CA ALA A 39 -11.19 -9.00 3.05
C ALA A 39 -10.23 -8.10 3.85
N GLY A 40 -10.72 -6.99 4.43
CA GLY A 40 -9.94 -6.04 5.21
C GLY A 40 -9.67 -4.76 4.43
N ALA A 41 -8.41 -4.32 4.39
CA ALA A 41 -7.98 -3.17 3.62
C ALA A 41 -6.82 -3.51 2.68
N ARG A 42 -6.71 -2.76 1.59
CA ARG A 42 -5.57 -2.77 0.68
C ARG A 42 -4.78 -1.49 0.89
N VAL A 43 -3.50 -1.64 1.19
CA VAL A 43 -2.53 -0.54 1.19
C VAL A 43 -1.86 -0.53 -0.18
N VAL A 44 -2.19 0.46 -1.01
CA VAL A 44 -1.55 0.67 -2.31
C VAL A 44 -0.34 1.57 -2.11
N LEU A 45 0.84 1.07 -2.47
CA LEU A 45 2.10 1.79 -2.40
C LEU A 45 2.37 2.46 -3.74
N VAL A 46 2.77 3.72 -3.73
CA VAL A 46 3.15 4.51 -4.92
C VAL A 46 4.57 5.04 -4.72
N GLY A 47 5.48 4.58 -5.56
CA GLY A 47 6.90 4.97 -5.51
C GLY A 47 7.13 6.35 -6.13
N HIS A 48 8.23 7.00 -5.75
CA HIS A 48 8.64 8.27 -6.37
C HIS A 48 8.92 8.12 -7.88
N ASP A 49 9.29 6.92 -8.33
CA ASP A 49 9.46 6.57 -9.74
C ASP A 49 8.13 6.24 -10.49
N GLY A 50 7.01 6.33 -9.80
CA GLY A 50 5.67 6.00 -10.29
C GLY A 50 5.35 4.50 -10.31
N ALA A 51 6.18 3.64 -9.74
CA ALA A 51 5.85 2.23 -9.54
C ALA A 51 4.68 2.09 -8.56
N MET A 52 3.94 0.98 -8.69
CA MET A 52 2.86 0.62 -7.76
C MET A 52 3.07 -0.79 -7.21
N GLY A 53 2.71 -0.97 -5.95
CA GLY A 53 2.64 -2.25 -5.25
C GLY A 53 1.43 -2.31 -4.32
N ASP A 54 1.08 -3.50 -3.85
CA ASP A 54 -0.08 -3.71 -2.98
C ASP A 54 0.24 -4.62 -1.79
N ILE A 55 -0.36 -4.29 -0.65
CA ILE A 55 -0.33 -5.10 0.56
C ILE A 55 -1.76 -5.21 1.08
N VAL A 56 -2.26 -6.44 1.27
CA VAL A 56 -3.56 -6.66 1.93
C VAL A 56 -3.34 -6.86 3.42
N VAL A 57 -4.14 -6.16 4.22
CA VAL A 57 -4.15 -6.17 5.69
C VAL A 57 -5.57 -6.47 6.19
N PRO A 58 -5.75 -7.05 7.40
CA PRO A 58 -7.06 -7.47 7.90
C PRO A 58 -8.03 -6.32 8.22
N ALA A 59 -7.55 -5.10 8.40
CA ALA A 59 -8.37 -3.92 8.74
C ALA A 59 -7.71 -2.62 8.25
N VAL A 60 -8.49 -1.54 8.15
CA VAL A 60 -8.01 -0.20 7.76
C VAL A 60 -7.00 0.31 8.79
N GLU A 61 -7.29 0.09 10.07
CA GLU A 61 -6.45 0.46 11.20
C GLU A 61 -5.11 -0.32 11.17
N THR A 62 -5.11 -1.58 10.72
CA THR A 62 -3.86 -2.31 10.47
C THR A 62 -3.06 -1.67 9.33
N GLY A 63 -3.74 -1.15 8.30
CA GLY A 63 -3.11 -0.42 7.20
C GLY A 63 -2.46 0.88 7.66
N GLN A 64 -3.16 1.67 8.48
CA GLN A 64 -2.62 2.89 9.07
C GLN A 64 -1.40 2.59 9.96
N LYS A 65 -1.50 1.59 10.84
CA LYS A 65 -0.36 1.11 11.64
C LYS A 65 0.84 0.65 10.79
N LEU A 66 0.62 0.12 9.58
CA LEU A 66 1.70 -0.25 8.66
C LEU A 66 2.40 0.99 8.11
N VAL A 67 1.64 2.00 7.68
CA VAL A 67 2.19 3.25 7.15
C VAL A 67 3.03 3.95 8.22
N ASP A 68 2.50 4.09 9.44
CA ASP A 68 3.20 4.74 10.55
C ASP A 68 4.50 4.03 10.96
N ALA A 69 4.60 2.71 10.74
CA ALA A 69 5.74 1.89 11.13
C ALA A 69 6.88 1.83 10.08
N VAL A 70 6.70 2.45 8.92
CA VAL A 70 7.65 2.43 7.81
C VAL A 70 8.15 3.85 7.53
N GLU A 71 9.43 4.06 7.78
CA GLU A 71 10.11 5.31 7.45
C GLU A 71 10.01 5.60 5.93
N ASP A 72 9.83 6.89 5.59
CA ASP A 72 9.66 7.39 4.22
C ASP A 72 8.45 6.82 3.46
N LEU A 73 7.44 6.31 4.18
CA LEU A 73 6.14 5.94 3.62
C LEU A 73 5.06 6.89 4.15
N GLU A 74 4.61 7.81 3.31
CA GLU A 74 3.65 8.84 3.69
C GLU A 74 2.20 8.38 3.45
N PRO A 75 1.27 8.65 4.38
CA PRO A 75 -0.15 8.43 4.12
C PRO A 75 -0.63 9.35 3.00
N ALA A 76 -1.43 8.82 2.09
CA ALA A 76 -1.98 9.56 0.95
C ALA A 76 -3.41 9.13 0.63
N GLU A 77 -4.07 9.93 -0.20
CA GLU A 77 -5.38 9.66 -0.78
C GLU A 77 -5.27 9.61 -2.31
N TRP A 78 -6.28 9.07 -2.99
CA TRP A 78 -6.40 9.16 -4.44
C TRP A 78 -6.86 10.55 -4.88
N ASP A 79 -5.94 11.50 -4.82
CA ASP A 79 -6.08 12.84 -5.36
C ASP A 79 -5.40 12.96 -6.74
N ALA A 80 -5.47 14.17 -7.33
CA ALA A 80 -4.87 14.44 -8.63
C ALA A 80 -3.34 14.26 -8.61
N GLU A 81 -2.67 14.63 -7.52
CA GLU A 81 -1.22 14.53 -7.39
C GLU A 81 -0.76 13.07 -7.35
N THR A 82 -1.37 12.28 -6.47
CA THR A 82 -1.08 10.86 -6.27
C THR A 82 -1.42 10.08 -7.53
N THR A 83 -2.54 10.37 -8.18
CA THR A 83 -2.90 9.75 -9.46
C THR A 83 -1.88 10.07 -10.56
N ASN A 84 -1.49 11.34 -10.70
CA ASN A 84 -0.54 11.79 -11.73
C ASN A 84 0.89 11.28 -11.49
N SER A 85 1.24 10.92 -10.26
CA SER A 85 2.56 10.34 -9.94
C SER A 85 2.71 8.90 -10.45
N THR A 86 1.62 8.19 -10.74
CA THR A 86 1.67 6.78 -11.17
C THR A 86 2.15 6.62 -12.61
N ARG A 87 2.98 5.60 -12.87
CA ARG A 87 3.46 5.23 -14.21
C ARG A 87 2.90 3.90 -14.67
N ILE A 88 1.69 3.94 -15.24
CA ILE A 88 1.00 2.76 -15.76
C ILE A 88 1.46 2.46 -17.21
N GLY A 89 2.63 1.84 -17.35
CA GLY A 89 3.19 1.42 -18.64
C GLY A 89 2.79 -0.01 -19.08
N PRO A 90 3.19 -0.46 -20.28
CA PRO A 90 2.90 -1.81 -20.77
C PRO A 90 3.35 -2.93 -19.81
N GLY A 91 4.51 -2.76 -19.16
CA GLY A 91 5.00 -3.71 -18.16
C GLY A 91 4.10 -3.81 -16.92
N HIS A 92 3.58 -2.69 -16.44
CA HIS A 92 2.63 -2.66 -15.34
C HIS A 92 1.29 -3.32 -15.74
N ARG A 93 0.77 -2.99 -16.92
CA ARG A 93 -0.47 -3.60 -17.45
C ARG A 93 -0.35 -5.12 -17.62
N ARG A 94 0.82 -5.62 -18.04
CA ARG A 94 1.07 -7.07 -18.12
C ARG A 94 1.04 -7.75 -16.75
N ARG A 95 1.59 -7.12 -15.70
CA ARG A 95 1.48 -7.64 -14.32
C ARG A 95 0.03 -7.65 -13.82
N MET A 96 -0.73 -6.61 -14.15
CA MET A 96 -2.16 -6.48 -13.79
C MET A 96 -3.07 -7.47 -14.52
N ALA A 97 -2.70 -7.93 -15.71
CA ALA A 97 -3.49 -8.88 -16.50
C ALA A 97 -3.54 -10.30 -15.91
N GLY A 98 -2.96 -10.53 -14.73
CA GLY A 98 -2.62 -11.85 -14.25
C GLY A 98 -1.52 -12.46 -15.11
N HIS A 99 -1.00 -13.64 -14.75
CA HIS A 99 -0.17 -14.42 -15.67
C HIS A 99 -0.98 -14.72 -16.95
N ALA A 100 -0.87 -13.86 -17.96
CA ALA A 100 -1.21 -14.22 -19.32
C ALA A 100 -0.06 -15.10 -19.82
N LEU A 101 -0.27 -16.42 -19.68
CA LEU A 101 0.59 -17.55 -20.03
C LEU A 101 1.61 -17.97 -18.96
#